data_AF-A0A558QVD2-F1
#
_entry.id   AF-A0A558QVD2-F1
#
_cell.length_a   1.000
_cell.length_b   1.000
_cell.length_c   1.000
_cell.angle_alpha   90.00
_cell.angle_beta   90.00
_cell.angle_gamma   90.00
#
_symmetry.space_group_name_H-M   'P 1'
#
loop_
_entity.id
_entity.type
_entity.pdbx_description
1 polymer ?
#
loop_
_entity_poly.entity_id
_entity_poly.type
_entity_poly.pdbx_seq_one_letter_code
_entity_poly.pdbx_strand_id
1 'polypeptide(L)'
;MMTTRWDRRFGPSAMIWLSLACATAVGAQAEGGSPSAIAPPVAQQTADCARPTYATDQLVCTDAALLALDTQLAEMITVRGQAVEPGTPWREEQKAWFDRRSRCAFLADHRGCVAAAYQMRLVELRALASPPGAGNHVRCVPDLAVTITGAGELGSRSLLDRSGRIALVAFPTGRGPWQPFVTWQARSKTVRISSLDGTTIASCELERRDL
;
A
#
# COMPACT_ATOMS: atom_id res chain seq x y z
N MET A 1 -45.08 6.88 -45.91
CA MET A 1 -43.64 6.78 -46.27
C MET A 1 -42.99 5.88 -45.25
N MET A 2 -43.09 4.56 -45.47
CA MET A 2 -42.02 3.67 -45.95
C MET A 2 -40.93 3.42 -44.90
N THR A 3 -41.14 2.34 -44.15
CA THR A 3 -40.21 1.67 -43.26
C THR A 3 -39.28 0.76 -44.09
N THR A 4 -37.97 0.83 -43.87
CA THR A 4 -37.01 -0.09 -44.49
C THR A 4 -36.53 -1.14 -43.49
N ARG A 5 -37.05 -2.33 -43.74
CA ARG A 5 -36.67 -3.66 -43.25
C ARG A 5 -35.32 -4.06 -43.85
N TRP A 6 -34.37 -4.51 -43.04
CA TRP A 6 -33.21 -5.29 -43.53
C TRP A 6 -33.17 -6.64 -42.85
N ASP A 7 -33.04 -7.65 -43.71
CA ASP A 7 -33.33 -9.05 -43.47
C ASP A 7 -32.05 -9.86 -43.24
N ARG A 8 -32.25 -10.99 -42.58
CA ARG A 8 -31.25 -11.95 -42.07
C ARG A 8 -30.52 -12.69 -43.19
N ARG A 9 -29.25 -13.05 -42.99
CA ARG A 9 -28.65 -14.29 -43.52
C ARG A 9 -27.54 -14.83 -42.60
N PHE A 10 -27.87 -15.80 -41.76
CA PHE A 10 -26.92 -16.78 -41.23
C PHE A 10 -27.47 -18.17 -41.56
N GLY A 11 -26.73 -18.92 -42.38
CA GLY A 11 -27.10 -20.27 -42.81
C GLY A 11 -26.63 -21.33 -41.81
N PRO A 12 -27.32 -22.48 -41.70
CA PRO A 12 -26.85 -23.63 -40.94
C PRO A 12 -26.06 -24.58 -41.85
N SER A 13 -24.89 -25.02 -41.40
CA SER A 13 -24.19 -26.17 -41.98
C SER A 13 -24.26 -27.33 -41.00
N ALA A 14 -25.09 -28.31 -41.33
CA ALA A 14 -25.06 -29.63 -40.72
C ALA A 14 -24.11 -30.52 -41.54
N MET A 15 -23.18 -31.20 -40.87
CA MET A 15 -22.59 -32.45 -41.37
C MET A 15 -22.48 -33.44 -40.22
N ILE A 16 -23.37 -34.43 -40.28
CA ILE A 16 -23.26 -35.78 -39.72
C ILE A 16 -22.01 -36.44 -40.32
N TRP A 17 -21.30 -37.32 -39.62
CA TRP A 17 -20.82 -38.64 -40.13
C TRP A 17 -20.07 -39.42 -39.03
N LEU A 18 -20.60 -40.62 -38.78
CA LEU A 18 -19.92 -41.91 -38.57
C LEU A 18 -19.20 -42.24 -37.24
N SER A 19 -19.79 -43.21 -36.54
CA SER A 19 -19.25 -43.97 -35.43
C SER A 19 -18.12 -44.91 -35.88
N LEU A 20 -16.99 -44.88 -35.16
CA LEU A 20 -16.04 -46.00 -35.08
C LEU A 20 -15.81 -46.35 -33.61
N ALA A 21 -16.07 -47.61 -33.25
CA ALA A 21 -15.66 -48.20 -31.99
C ALA A 21 -14.30 -48.89 -32.18
N CYS A 22 -13.31 -48.60 -31.32
CA CYS A 22 -12.28 -49.56 -30.96
C CYS A 22 -11.43 -49.08 -29.76
N ALA A 23 -11.01 -50.08 -28.97
CA ALA A 23 -9.94 -50.10 -27.97
C ALA A 23 -10.25 -49.54 -26.57
N THR A 24 -10.53 -50.46 -25.65
CA THR A 24 -10.30 -50.32 -24.20
C THR A 24 -8.80 -50.11 -23.95
N ALA A 25 -8.41 -48.87 -23.66
CA ALA A 25 -7.09 -48.60 -23.08
C ALA A 25 -7.13 -48.95 -21.58
N VAL A 26 -6.25 -49.87 -21.18
CA VAL A 26 -5.94 -50.16 -19.78
C VAL A 26 -5.51 -48.86 -19.12
N GLY A 27 -6.23 -48.44 -18.08
CA GLY A 27 -5.91 -47.24 -17.32
C GLY A 27 -4.57 -47.41 -16.61
N ALA A 28 -3.54 -46.71 -17.10
CA ALA A 28 -2.37 -46.41 -16.30
C ALA A 28 -2.81 -45.44 -15.21
N GLN A 29 -2.86 -45.91 -13.97
CA GLN A 29 -3.02 -45.04 -12.81
C GLN A 29 -1.74 -44.21 -12.70
N ALA A 30 -1.80 -42.98 -13.19
CA ALA A 30 -0.86 -41.95 -12.76
C ALA A 30 -1.11 -41.75 -11.27
N GLU A 31 -0.16 -42.17 -10.44
CA GLU A 31 -0.12 -41.79 -9.04
C GLU A 31 -0.07 -40.27 -8.97
N GLY A 32 -1.24 -39.68 -8.73
CA GLY A 32 -1.40 -38.26 -8.47
C GLY A 32 -0.70 -37.94 -7.15
N GLY A 33 0.61 -37.72 -7.21
CA GLY A 33 1.32 -36.95 -6.20
C GLY A 33 0.60 -35.61 -6.07
N SER A 34 -0.14 -35.44 -4.97
CA SER A 34 -0.83 -34.19 -4.69
C SER A 34 0.23 -33.10 -4.68
N PRO A 35 0.06 -31.98 -5.44
CA PRO A 35 1.01 -30.89 -5.39
C PRO A 35 1.09 -30.42 -3.93
N SER A 36 2.25 -30.65 -3.31
CA SER A 36 2.51 -30.17 -1.96
C SER A 36 2.35 -28.66 -2.00
N ALA A 37 1.40 -28.15 -1.21
CA ALA A 37 1.19 -26.72 -1.11
C ALA A 37 2.52 -26.07 -0.72
N ILE A 38 3.02 -25.19 -1.57
CA ILE A 38 4.24 -24.42 -1.30
C ILE A 38 3.99 -23.69 0.01
N ALA A 39 4.82 -23.95 1.02
CA ALA A 39 4.70 -23.32 2.32
C ALA A 39 4.72 -21.79 2.13
N PRO A 40 3.86 -21.04 2.86
CA PRO A 40 3.88 -19.58 2.76
C PRO A 40 5.27 -19.07 3.11
N PRO A 41 5.77 -18.04 2.39
CA PRO A 41 7.06 -17.45 2.71
C PRO A 41 7.10 -16.99 4.17
N VAL A 42 8.27 -17.12 4.79
CA VAL A 42 8.50 -16.69 6.17
C VAL A 42 8.16 -15.22 6.31
N ALA A 43 7.54 -14.84 7.44
CA ALA A 43 7.17 -13.45 7.69
C ALA A 43 8.43 -12.57 7.71
N GLN A 44 8.47 -11.59 6.82
CA GLN A 44 9.60 -10.69 6.58
C GLN A 44 9.17 -9.24 6.83
N GLN A 45 10.05 -8.43 7.40
CA GLN A 45 9.79 -7.01 7.71
C GLN A 45 10.72 -6.04 6.96
N THR A 46 11.84 -6.54 6.45
CA THR A 46 12.92 -5.84 5.71
C THR A 46 13.49 -6.78 4.65
N ALA A 47 14.39 -6.36 3.75
CA ALA A 47 14.94 -7.27 2.74
C ALA A 47 15.80 -8.40 3.36
N ASP A 48 15.64 -9.66 2.91
CA ASP A 48 16.54 -10.77 3.26
C ASP A 48 17.60 -10.93 2.18
N CYS A 49 18.79 -10.38 2.41
CA CYS A 49 19.90 -10.48 1.47
C CYS A 49 20.62 -11.82 1.45
N ALA A 50 20.42 -12.67 2.46
CA ALA A 50 20.96 -14.02 2.47
C ALA A 50 20.10 -14.95 1.61
N ARG A 51 18.77 -14.77 1.64
CA ARG A 51 17.81 -15.56 0.88
C ARG A 51 16.70 -14.66 0.30
N PRO A 52 17.00 -13.89 -0.77
CA PRO A 52 16.04 -12.96 -1.36
C PRO A 52 14.79 -13.70 -1.85
N THR A 53 13.63 -13.37 -1.26
CA THR A 53 12.35 -13.99 -1.64
C THR A 53 11.66 -13.18 -2.73
N TYR A 54 11.79 -11.85 -2.70
CA TYR A 54 11.18 -10.95 -3.67
C TYR A 54 12.22 -10.38 -4.64
N ALA A 55 11.83 -10.09 -5.88
CA ALA A 55 12.69 -9.35 -6.83
C ALA A 55 13.14 -8.00 -6.25
N THR A 56 12.28 -7.38 -5.44
CA THR A 56 12.56 -6.14 -4.72
C THR A 56 13.60 -6.31 -3.60
N ASP A 57 13.78 -7.52 -3.07
CA ASP A 57 14.88 -7.83 -2.13
C ASP A 57 16.21 -7.87 -2.88
N GLN A 58 16.26 -8.57 -4.02
CA GLN A 58 17.45 -8.63 -4.87
C GLN A 58 17.92 -7.22 -5.28
N LEU A 59 16.97 -6.34 -5.64
CA LEU A 59 17.27 -4.95 -5.95
C LEU A 59 17.86 -4.20 -4.75
N VAL A 60 17.32 -4.37 -3.54
CA VAL A 60 17.88 -3.74 -2.33
C VAL A 60 19.29 -4.20 -2.06
N CYS A 61 19.49 -5.52 -2.10
CA CYS A 61 20.75 -6.12 -1.71
C CYS A 61 21.89 -5.80 -2.68
N THR A 62 21.56 -5.37 -3.91
CA THR A 62 22.54 -4.98 -4.94
C THR A 62 22.66 -3.46 -5.12
N ASP A 63 21.74 -2.66 -4.57
CA ASP A 63 21.82 -1.19 -4.57
C ASP A 63 22.20 -0.66 -3.18
N ALA A 64 23.41 -0.11 -3.07
CA ALA A 64 23.95 0.37 -1.79
C ALA A 64 23.09 1.45 -1.12
N ALA A 65 22.42 2.32 -1.88
CA ALA A 65 21.57 3.36 -1.30
C ALA A 65 20.27 2.77 -0.75
N LEU A 66 19.69 1.78 -1.44
CA LEU A 66 18.50 1.09 -0.95
C LEU A 66 18.81 0.18 0.25
N LEU A 67 19.97 -0.49 0.26
CA LEU A 67 20.42 -1.28 1.40
C LEU A 67 20.63 -0.42 2.65
N ALA A 68 21.17 0.79 2.50
CA ALA A 68 21.32 1.72 3.61
C ALA A 68 19.97 2.17 4.19
N LEU A 69 18.95 2.36 3.34
CA LEU A 69 17.59 2.68 3.78
C LEU A 69 16.92 1.49 4.48
N ASP A 70 17.12 0.27 3.97
CA ASP A 70 16.60 -0.96 4.59
C ASP A 70 17.25 -1.21 5.97
N THR A 71 18.55 -0.97 6.09
CA THR A 71 19.29 -1.05 7.37
C THR A 71 18.73 -0.05 8.40
N GLN A 72 18.53 1.20 8.00
CA GLN A 72 17.90 2.22 8.87
C GLN A 72 16.48 1.82 9.29
N LEU A 73 15.71 1.22 8.38
CA LEU A 73 14.38 0.73 8.69
C LEU A 73 14.45 -0.40 9.73
N ALA A 74 15.36 -1.37 9.55
CA ALA A 74 15.57 -2.48 10.48
C ALA A 74 15.87 -1.98 11.90
N GLU A 75 16.78 -0.99 12.03
CA GLU A 75 17.08 -0.37 13.32
C GLU A 75 15.83 0.30 13.94
N MET A 76 15.09 1.08 13.15
CA MET A 76 13.88 1.76 13.62
C MET A 76 12.80 0.78 14.09
N ILE A 77 12.55 -0.31 13.37
CA ILE A 77 11.53 -1.29 13.76
C ILE A 77 11.97 -2.09 15.00
N THR A 78 13.26 -2.38 15.19
CA THR A 78 13.74 -3.03 16.43
C THR A 78 13.59 -2.11 17.63
N VAL A 79 13.97 -0.84 17.46
CA VAL A 79 14.03 0.16 18.54
C VAL A 79 12.64 0.73 18.87
N ARG A 80 11.71 0.70 17.91
CA ARG A 80 10.39 1.38 17.99
C ARG A 80 9.22 0.51 17.54
N GLY A 81 9.40 -0.79 17.28
CA GLY A 81 8.32 -1.70 16.89
C GLY A 81 7.17 -1.74 17.88
N GLN A 82 7.45 -1.55 19.18
CA GLN A 82 6.46 -1.41 20.25
C GLN A 82 5.77 -0.03 20.29
N ALA A 83 6.26 0.98 19.57
CA ALA A 83 5.55 2.25 19.38
C ALA A 83 4.57 2.18 18.18
N VAL A 84 4.74 1.17 17.32
CA VAL A 84 3.84 0.82 16.21
C VAL A 84 2.83 -0.22 16.69
N GLU A 85 2.32 -0.08 17.92
CA GLU A 85 1.23 -0.93 18.40
C GLU A 85 -0.04 -0.70 17.55
N PRO A 86 -0.78 -1.77 17.20
CA PRO A 86 -2.01 -1.72 16.41
C PRO A 86 -3.12 -1.06 17.22
N GLY A 87 -3.15 0.27 17.21
CA GLY A 87 -4.13 1.06 17.95
C GLY A 87 -5.09 1.84 17.07
N THR A 88 -4.74 2.10 15.80
CA THR A 88 -5.59 2.87 14.89
C THR A 88 -5.57 2.24 13.48
N PRO A 89 -6.71 2.23 12.76
CA PRO A 89 -6.78 1.74 11.38
C PRO A 89 -6.03 2.63 10.36
N TRP A 90 -5.38 3.70 10.84
CA TRP A 90 -4.75 4.74 10.04
C TRP A 90 -3.23 4.67 10.06
N ARG A 91 -2.65 3.58 10.59
CA ARG A 91 -1.22 3.27 10.51
C ARG A 91 -1.05 1.96 9.76
N GLU A 92 -0.13 1.94 8.81
CA GLU A 92 0.14 0.72 8.06
C GLU A 92 1.02 -0.22 8.88
N GLU A 93 0.53 -1.44 9.09
CA GLU A 93 1.30 -2.50 9.72
C GLU A 93 2.60 -2.77 8.94
N GLN A 94 3.69 -3.05 9.66
CA GLN A 94 5.01 -3.22 9.03
C GLN A 94 5.00 -4.33 7.96
N LYS A 95 4.33 -5.45 8.24
CA LYS A 95 4.17 -6.52 7.26
C LYS A 95 3.38 -6.08 6.03
N ALA A 96 2.27 -5.36 6.22
CA ALA A 96 1.45 -4.88 5.10
C ALA A 96 2.21 -3.87 4.23
N TRP A 97 2.95 -2.96 4.88
CA TRP A 97 3.85 -2.03 4.20
C TRP A 97 4.91 -2.79 3.38
N PHE A 98 5.57 -3.79 3.97
CA PHE A 98 6.58 -4.60 3.29
C PHE A 98 6.00 -5.30 2.05
N ASP A 99 4.86 -5.96 2.22
CA ASP A 99 4.17 -6.66 1.13
C ASP A 99 3.80 -5.69 -0.01
N ARG A 100 3.33 -4.48 0.30
CA ARG A 100 2.99 -3.45 -0.69
C ARG A 100 4.22 -2.88 -1.38
N ARG A 101 5.28 -2.59 -0.63
CA ARG A 101 6.57 -2.12 -1.15
C ARG A 101 7.20 -3.14 -2.09
N SER A 102 7.07 -4.43 -1.81
CA SER A 102 7.57 -5.49 -2.70
C SER A 102 6.86 -5.51 -4.06
N ARG A 103 5.64 -4.98 -4.18
CA ARG A 103 4.92 -4.82 -5.47
C ARG A 103 5.48 -3.70 -6.35
N CYS A 104 6.40 -2.88 -5.87
CA CYS A 104 7.15 -1.94 -6.71
C CYS A 104 7.85 -2.63 -7.89
N ALA A 105 8.12 -3.94 -7.79
CA ALA A 105 8.67 -4.75 -8.89
C ALA A 105 7.81 -4.75 -10.17
N PHE A 106 6.52 -4.40 -10.07
CA PHE A 106 5.62 -4.34 -11.22
C PHE A 106 5.57 -2.96 -11.88
N LEU A 107 6.26 -1.95 -11.34
CA LEU A 107 6.30 -0.61 -11.90
C LEU A 107 7.53 -0.43 -12.80
N ALA A 108 7.37 0.41 -13.84
CA ALA A 108 8.47 0.76 -14.74
C ALA A 108 9.66 1.38 -13.99
N ASP A 109 9.39 2.23 -13.00
CA ASP A 109 10.40 2.78 -12.08
C ASP A 109 10.43 1.99 -10.77
N HIS A 110 10.89 0.73 -10.85
CA HIS A 110 11.01 -0.18 -9.70
C HIS A 110 11.87 0.44 -8.59
N ARG A 111 13.05 0.97 -8.94
CA ARG A 111 13.99 1.57 -8.00
C ARG A 111 13.43 2.82 -7.33
N GLY A 112 12.86 3.76 -8.10
CA GLY A 112 12.28 4.98 -7.55
C GLY A 112 11.08 4.71 -6.65
N CYS A 113 10.22 3.74 -6.99
CA CYS A 113 9.14 3.28 -6.13
C CYS A 113 9.66 2.81 -4.77
N VAL A 114 10.68 1.94 -4.78
CA VAL A 114 11.27 1.39 -3.57
C VAL A 114 11.90 2.46 -2.69
N ALA A 115 12.67 3.38 -3.30
CA ALA A 115 13.30 4.48 -2.57
C ALA A 115 12.25 5.36 -1.87
N ALA A 116 11.20 5.75 -2.60
CA ALA A 116 10.11 6.54 -2.05
C ALA A 116 9.35 5.81 -0.93
N ALA A 117 9.15 4.50 -1.07
CA ALA A 117 8.52 3.67 -0.04
C ALA A 117 9.31 3.69 1.28
N TYR A 118 10.63 3.48 1.22
CA TYR A 118 11.49 3.52 2.40
C TYR A 118 11.54 4.90 3.04
N GLN A 119 11.74 5.95 2.24
CA GLN A 119 11.85 7.32 2.74
C GLN A 119 10.58 7.73 3.50
N MET A 120 9.40 7.48 2.93
CA MET A 120 8.14 7.79 3.62
C MET A 120 7.97 6.97 4.90
N ARG A 121 8.32 5.67 4.88
CA ARG A 121 8.20 4.83 6.08
C ARG A 121 9.11 5.29 7.21
N LEU A 122 10.35 5.67 6.89
CA LEU A 122 11.27 6.22 7.88
C LEU A 122 10.76 7.53 8.47
N VAL A 123 10.19 8.43 7.65
CA VAL A 123 9.56 9.66 8.14
C VAL A 123 8.40 9.36 9.07
N GLU A 124 7.52 8.44 8.70
CA GLU A 124 6.39 8.01 9.52
C GLU A 124 6.86 7.47 10.88
N LEU A 125 7.80 6.52 10.88
CA LEU A 125 8.32 5.90 12.10
C LEU A 125 9.05 6.92 13.00
N ARG A 126 9.81 7.86 12.43
CA ARG A 126 10.48 8.93 13.19
C ARG A 126 9.46 9.88 13.83
N ALA A 127 8.41 10.26 13.09
CA ALA A 127 7.35 11.12 13.61
C ALA A 127 6.61 10.45 14.77
N LEU A 128 6.34 9.14 14.68
CA LEU A 128 5.72 8.37 15.77
C LEU A 128 6.65 8.18 16.98
N ALA A 129 7.96 8.18 16.78
CA ALA A 129 8.96 7.99 17.83
C ALA A 129 9.40 9.28 18.54
N SER A 130 8.99 10.44 18.05
CA SER A 130 9.42 11.75 18.57
C SER A 130 8.25 12.49 19.21
N PRO A 131 8.49 13.38 20.18
CA PRO A 131 7.47 14.32 20.62
C PRO A 131 6.90 15.09 19.42
N PRO A 132 5.58 15.26 19.32
CA PRO A 132 4.99 15.96 18.19
C PRO A 132 5.43 17.43 18.18
N GLY A 133 5.71 17.96 16.99
CA GLY A 133 6.06 19.37 16.80
C GLY A 133 4.88 20.31 17.01
N ALA A 134 5.15 21.62 16.94
CA ALA A 134 4.10 22.64 17.03
C ALA A 134 3.05 22.51 15.91
N GLY A 135 1.81 22.88 16.21
CA GLY A 135 0.68 22.74 15.29
C GLY A 135 -0.43 23.77 15.50
N ASN A 136 -1.42 23.70 14.63
CA ASN A 136 -2.64 24.50 14.71
C ASN A 136 -3.79 23.65 15.26
N HIS A 137 -4.69 24.28 16.01
CA HIS A 137 -5.92 23.65 16.41
C HIS A 137 -6.83 23.41 15.20
N VAL A 138 -7.47 22.24 15.20
CA VAL A 138 -8.38 21.83 14.14
C VAL A 138 -9.63 21.20 14.74
N ARG A 139 -10.72 21.28 13.98
CA ARG A 139 -11.93 20.48 14.20
C ARG A 139 -12.10 19.49 13.07
N CYS A 140 -11.91 18.21 13.35
CA CYS A 140 -12.09 17.15 12.37
C CYS A 140 -13.49 16.52 12.43
N VAL A 141 -14.03 16.15 11.27
CA VAL A 141 -15.23 15.33 11.12
C VAL A 141 -14.88 14.08 10.30
N PRO A 142 -15.04 12.86 10.85
CA PRO A 142 -15.36 12.56 12.26
C PRO A 142 -14.23 13.02 13.21
N ASP A 143 -14.50 12.99 14.52
CA ASP A 143 -13.53 13.42 15.54
C ASP A 143 -12.30 12.50 15.53
N LEU A 144 -11.26 12.97 14.85
CA LEU A 144 -10.01 12.26 14.64
C LEU A 144 -8.85 12.94 15.36
N ALA A 145 -8.82 14.28 15.32
CA ALA A 145 -7.71 15.07 15.80
C ALA A 145 -8.17 16.47 16.18
N VAL A 146 -7.45 17.06 17.13
CA VAL A 146 -7.63 18.45 17.58
C VAL A 146 -6.44 19.34 17.24
N THR A 147 -5.32 18.74 16.82
CA THR A 147 -4.14 19.47 16.38
C THR A 147 -3.59 18.86 15.10
N ILE A 148 -3.20 19.71 14.15
CA ILE A 148 -2.40 19.33 12.99
C ILE A 148 -1.05 20.03 13.06
N THR A 149 0.05 19.29 12.99
CA THR A 149 1.40 19.88 13.04
C THR A 149 1.69 20.73 11.80
N GLY A 150 2.72 21.57 11.91
CA GLY A 150 3.42 22.11 10.74
C GLY A 150 3.92 21.01 9.79
N ALA A 151 4.33 21.40 8.59
CA ALA A 151 4.90 20.46 7.62
C ALA A 151 6.28 19.96 8.12
N GLY A 152 6.44 18.64 8.18
CA GLY A 152 7.69 17.96 8.48
C GLY A 152 8.43 17.51 7.22
N GLU A 153 9.30 16.51 7.38
CA GLU A 153 10.03 15.89 6.28
C GLU A 153 9.05 15.35 5.22
N LEU A 154 9.38 15.52 3.94
CA LEU A 154 8.52 15.18 2.79
C LEU A 154 7.13 15.88 2.82
N GLY A 155 7.00 16.99 3.55
CA GLY A 155 5.71 17.68 3.72
C GLY A 155 4.71 16.92 4.58
N SER A 156 5.16 15.91 5.32
CA SER A 156 4.32 15.14 6.24
C SER A 156 3.67 16.03 7.31
N ARG A 157 2.52 15.62 7.82
CA ARG A 157 1.86 16.25 8.96
C ARG A 157 1.38 15.19 9.92
N SER A 158 1.63 15.39 11.21
CA SER A 158 1.06 14.56 12.26
C SER A 158 -0.26 15.16 12.72
N LEU A 159 -1.25 14.31 12.92
CA LEU A 159 -2.54 14.67 13.50
C LEU A 159 -2.60 14.10 14.91
N LEU A 160 -2.88 14.95 15.89
CA LEU A 160 -2.90 14.57 17.30
C LEU A 160 -4.34 14.53 17.81
N ASP A 161 -4.65 13.46 18.55
CA ASP A 161 -5.93 13.31 19.25
C ASP A 161 -6.02 14.25 20.48
N ARG A 162 -7.17 14.18 21.18
CA ARG A 162 -7.42 14.98 22.39
C ARG A 162 -6.46 14.69 23.55
N SER A 163 -5.78 13.55 23.55
CA SER A 163 -4.76 13.19 24.54
C SER A 163 -3.36 13.68 24.16
N GLY A 164 -3.21 14.34 23.00
CA GLY A 164 -1.91 14.78 22.47
C GLY A 164 -1.11 13.64 21.83
N ARG A 165 -1.70 12.45 21.64
CA ARG A 165 -1.04 11.33 20.96
C ARG A 165 -1.24 11.45 19.46
N ILE A 166 -0.23 11.03 18.68
CA ILE A 166 -0.33 11.03 17.23
C ILE A 166 -1.35 9.98 16.79
N ALA A 167 -2.50 10.42 16.29
CA ALA A 167 -3.53 9.54 15.72
C ALA A 167 -3.06 8.93 14.39
N LEU A 168 -2.47 9.76 13.52
CA LEU A 168 -1.88 9.36 12.24
C LEU A 168 -0.83 10.35 11.75
N VAL A 169 -0.04 9.91 10.76
CA VAL A 169 0.88 10.75 9.98
C VAL A 169 0.40 10.72 8.53
N ALA A 170 0.15 11.90 7.96
CA ALA A 170 -0.32 12.05 6.59
C ALA A 170 0.75 12.70 5.71
N PHE A 171 0.85 12.28 4.46
CA PHE A 171 1.74 12.89 3.46
C PHE A 171 0.94 13.72 2.45
N PRO A 172 1.51 14.73 1.81
CA PRO A 172 0.81 15.44 0.75
C PRO A 172 0.44 14.44 -0.35
N THR A 173 -0.75 14.58 -0.95
CA THR A 173 -1.08 13.75 -2.11
C THR A 173 -0.05 13.99 -3.22
N GLY A 174 0.71 12.95 -3.55
CA GLY A 174 1.84 13.03 -4.48
C GLY A 174 1.57 12.36 -5.81
N ARG A 175 2.30 12.81 -6.84
CA ARG A 175 2.46 12.11 -8.13
C ARG A 175 3.84 11.45 -8.13
N GLY A 176 3.98 10.37 -7.39
CA GLY A 176 5.20 9.55 -7.35
C GLY A 176 4.86 8.08 -7.58
N PRO A 177 5.88 7.24 -7.84
CA PRO A 177 5.67 5.81 -8.07
C PRO A 177 5.19 5.07 -6.81
N TRP A 178 5.38 5.65 -5.62
CA TRP A 178 4.83 5.17 -4.36
C TRP A 178 3.70 6.07 -3.86
N GLN A 179 2.58 5.46 -3.48
CA GLN A 179 1.43 6.16 -2.89
C GLN A 179 1.47 6.08 -1.36
N PRO A 180 1.32 7.20 -0.63
CA PRO A 180 1.24 7.18 0.83
C PRO A 180 0.01 6.42 1.35
N PHE A 181 0.13 5.78 2.51
CA PHE A 181 -0.98 5.06 3.14
C PHE A 181 -2.10 6.00 3.61
N VAL A 182 -1.71 7.16 4.15
CA VAL A 182 -2.60 8.28 4.46
C VAL A 182 -2.09 9.54 3.79
N THR A 183 -3.00 10.25 3.13
CA THR A 183 -2.71 11.51 2.45
C THR A 183 -3.45 12.68 3.05
N TRP A 184 -2.90 13.89 2.89
CA TRP A 184 -3.58 15.14 3.18
C TRP A 184 -3.59 16.07 1.98
N GLN A 185 -4.65 16.86 1.86
CA GLN A 185 -4.78 17.95 0.90
C GLN A 185 -5.42 19.16 1.57
N ALA A 186 -4.78 20.33 1.48
CA ALA A 186 -5.40 21.58 1.88
C ALA A 186 -6.30 22.12 0.76
N ARG A 187 -7.50 22.58 1.14
CA ARG A 187 -8.43 23.36 0.30
C ARG A 187 -8.96 24.53 1.12
N SER A 188 -8.43 25.72 0.88
CA SER A 188 -8.74 26.90 1.69
C SER A 188 -8.44 26.65 3.18
N LYS A 189 -9.46 26.71 4.06
CA LYS A 189 -9.34 26.46 5.51
C LYS A 189 -9.55 25.00 5.92
N THR A 190 -9.86 24.12 4.97
CA THR A 190 -10.12 22.70 5.24
C THR A 190 -8.95 21.84 4.79
N VAL A 191 -8.55 20.89 5.62
CA VAL A 191 -7.61 19.82 5.30
C VAL A 191 -8.37 18.52 5.17
N ARG A 192 -8.37 17.93 3.98
CA ARG A 192 -8.91 16.59 3.75
C ARG A 192 -7.84 15.56 4.05
N ILE A 193 -8.19 14.53 4.82
CA ILE A 193 -7.37 13.36 5.09
C ILE A 193 -8.02 12.16 4.37
N SER A 194 -7.23 11.40 3.62
CA SER A 194 -7.72 10.29 2.82
C SER A 194 -6.82 9.06 2.97
N SER A 195 -7.41 7.87 2.92
CA SER A 195 -6.69 6.59 2.87
C SER A 195 -6.11 6.34 1.47
N LEU A 196 -5.31 5.28 1.36
CA LEU A 196 -4.65 4.84 0.14
C LEU A 196 -5.61 4.64 -1.05
N ASP A 197 -6.84 4.20 -0.80
CA ASP A 197 -7.89 4.00 -1.82
C ASP A 197 -8.62 5.31 -2.22
N GLY A 198 -8.25 6.43 -1.59
CA GLY A 198 -8.89 7.73 -1.80
C GLY A 198 -10.12 7.99 -0.93
N THR A 199 -10.56 7.02 -0.13
CA THR A 199 -11.67 7.21 0.81
C THR A 199 -11.31 8.31 1.80
N THR A 200 -12.25 9.23 2.06
CA THR A 200 -12.02 10.32 3.03
C THR A 200 -12.11 9.76 4.44
N ILE A 201 -11.01 9.87 5.19
CA ILE A 201 -10.92 9.49 6.60
C ILE A 201 -11.52 10.59 7.47
N ALA A 202 -11.13 11.85 7.22
CA ALA A 202 -11.61 13.00 7.94
C ALA A 202 -11.49 14.30 7.11
N SER A 203 -12.32 15.28 7.44
CA SER A 203 -12.16 16.66 7.00
C SER A 203 -11.94 17.55 8.22
N CYS A 204 -10.82 18.26 8.25
CA CYS A 204 -10.40 19.07 9.40
C CYS A 204 -10.42 20.55 9.03
N GLU A 205 -11.16 21.36 9.77
CA GLU A 205 -11.16 22.81 9.61
C GLU A 205 -10.14 23.45 10.57
N LEU A 206 -9.31 24.35 10.07
CA LEU A 206 -8.39 25.14 10.89
C LEU A 206 -9.20 26.12 11.74
N GLU A 207 -9.08 26.01 13.06
CA GLU A 207 -9.66 27.00 13.95
C GLU A 207 -8.84 28.29 13.84
N ARG A 208 -9.51 29.41 13.52
CA ARG A 208 -8.86 30.72 13.64
C ARG A 208 -8.57 30.93 15.12
N ARG A 209 -7.31 31.18 15.48
CA ARG A 209 -7.05 31.81 16.78
C ARG A 209 -7.69 33.18 16.70
N ASP A 210 -8.77 33.40 17.45
CA ASP A 210 -9.26 34.74 17.73
C ASP A 210 -8.08 35.49 18.37
N LEU A 211 -7.62 36.54 17.68
CA LEU A 211 -6.61 37.47 18.14
C LEU A 211 -7.21 38.40 19.20
#